data_AF-A0A8S1Q6T4-F1
#
_entry.id   AF-A0A8S1Q6T4-F1
#
_cell.length_a   1.000
_cell.length_b   1.000
_cell.length_c   1.000
_cell.angle_alpha   90.00
_cell.angle_beta   90.00
_cell.angle_gamma   90.00
#
_symmetry.space_group_name_H-M   'P 1'
#
loop_
_entity.id
_entity.type
_entity.pdbx_description
1 polymer ?
#
loop_
_entity_poly.entity_id
_entity_poly.type
_entity_poly.pdbx_seq_one_letter_code
_entity_poly.pdbx_strand_id
1 'polypeptide(L)'
;MQDVKGNNEFIQNEQEFKFISEQVKQQLRKGEQSTDEFYKKNVDDLRRCIKMMETEASMTSNNTKKILQNKILQYKKQLDVLEEYINELLIKQKKTDNLKGDLFENDLIIEEIDRLTQDTEQIALNVDQKMNLGTHSLQQSKFKKQDLMSNLKKSDVAIQLMNFKISCDKASLFIIILLLGIIDIFVIYKKYL
;
A
#
# COMPACT_ATOMS: atom_id res chain seq x y z
N MET A 1 62.21 44.55 0.18
CA MET A 1 61.25 44.23 -0.91
C MET A 1 60.45 42.96 -0.65
N GLN A 2 61.04 41.88 -0.11
CA GLN A 2 60.31 40.64 0.23
C GLN A 2 59.19 40.84 1.28
N ASP A 3 59.42 41.64 2.33
CA ASP A 3 58.41 41.91 3.37
C ASP A 3 57.13 42.57 2.82
N VAL A 4 57.26 43.48 1.84
CA VAL A 4 56.12 44.20 1.27
C VAL A 4 55.28 43.27 0.39
N LYS A 5 55.94 42.38 -0.38
CA LYS A 5 55.24 41.40 -1.22
C LYS A 5 54.51 40.36 -0.38
N GLY A 6 55.19 39.76 0.61
CA GLY A 6 54.57 38.78 1.51
C GLY A 6 53.42 39.37 2.33
N ASN A 7 53.50 40.64 2.71
CA ASN A 7 52.40 41.31 3.41
C ASN A 7 51.19 41.60 2.49
N ASN A 8 51.41 41.93 1.21
CA ASN A 8 50.32 42.13 0.25
C ASN A 8 49.59 40.81 -0.07
N GLU A 9 50.34 39.72 -0.26
CA GLU A 9 49.78 38.38 -0.47
C GLU A 9 48.99 37.92 0.76
N PHE A 10 49.51 38.18 1.98
CA PHE A 10 48.80 37.93 3.23
C PHE A 10 47.45 38.65 3.30
N ILE A 11 47.42 39.93 2.95
CA ILE A 11 46.19 40.74 2.98
C ILE A 11 45.15 40.18 1.99
N GLN A 12 45.58 39.72 0.82
CA GLN A 12 44.69 39.12 -0.16
C GLN A 12 44.05 37.83 0.37
N ASN A 13 44.84 36.92 0.95
CA ASN A 13 44.31 35.70 1.57
C ASN A 13 43.44 36.00 2.80
N GLU A 14 43.78 37.04 3.57
CA GLU A 14 42.96 37.50 4.70
C GLU A 14 41.58 38.00 4.24
N GLN A 15 41.52 38.71 3.12
CA GLN A 15 40.24 39.15 2.53
C GLN A 15 39.41 37.98 2.02
N GLU A 16 40.05 37.02 1.34
CA GLU A 16 39.38 35.81 0.86
C GLU A 16 38.83 34.98 2.04
N PHE A 17 39.62 34.77 3.09
CA PHE A 17 39.18 34.10 4.32
C PHE A 17 37.95 34.79 4.93
N LYS A 18 37.98 36.13 5.05
CA LYS A 18 36.85 36.90 5.59
C LYS A 18 35.61 36.78 4.71
N PHE A 19 35.78 36.82 3.40
CA PHE A 19 34.67 36.69 2.47
C PHE A 19 34.00 35.32 2.57
N ILE A 20 34.79 34.23 2.52
CA ILE A 20 34.27 32.86 2.62
C ILE A 20 33.62 32.63 3.98
N SER A 21 34.27 33.07 5.06
CA SER A 21 33.72 32.89 6.42
C SER A 21 32.40 33.65 6.61
N GLU A 22 32.23 34.84 6.04
CA GLU A 22 30.95 35.54 6.05
C GLU A 22 29.89 34.87 5.17
N GLN A 23 30.25 34.32 4.01
CA GLN A 23 29.32 33.53 3.20
C GLN A 23 28.79 32.32 3.98
N VAL A 24 29.68 31.59 4.64
CA VAL A 24 29.31 30.43 5.45
C VAL A 24 28.43 30.86 6.63
N LYS A 25 28.80 31.91 7.37
CA LYS A 25 27.96 32.44 8.47
C LYS A 25 26.59 32.91 7.99
N GLN A 26 26.50 33.55 6.83
CA GLN A 26 25.21 33.97 6.28
C GLN A 26 24.33 32.78 5.95
N GLN A 27 24.89 31.73 5.33
CA GLN A 27 24.14 30.51 5.04
C GLN A 27 23.67 29.81 6.33
N LEU A 28 24.56 29.73 7.32
CA LEU A 28 24.25 29.20 8.64
C LEU A 28 23.14 30.00 9.35
N ARG A 29 23.10 31.34 9.20
CA ARG A 29 22.06 32.20 9.78
C ARG A 29 20.71 32.09 9.09
N LYS A 30 20.71 31.92 7.76
CA LYS A 30 19.48 31.75 6.99
C LYS A 30 18.79 30.42 7.28
N GLY A 31 19.52 29.45 7.83
CA GLY A 31 19.00 28.10 8.07
C GLY A 31 18.64 27.38 6.77
N GLU A 32 19.09 27.89 5.62
CA GLU A 32 18.95 27.22 4.33
C GLU A 32 19.78 25.93 4.40
N GLN A 33 19.13 24.78 4.17
CA GLN A 33 19.81 23.49 4.06
C GLN A 33 20.72 23.54 2.82
N SER A 34 21.96 23.99 3.01
CA SER A 34 23.00 23.88 1.99
C SER A 34 23.53 22.45 1.98
N THR A 35 24.02 21.99 0.83
CA THR A 35 24.52 20.63 0.69
C THR A 35 25.76 20.38 1.56
N ASP A 36 25.95 19.14 2.03
CA ASP A 36 27.19 18.70 2.72
C ASP A 36 28.45 19.13 1.95
N GLU A 37 28.39 19.05 0.61
CA GLU A 37 29.47 19.48 -0.29
C GLU A 37 29.79 20.97 -0.20
N PHE A 38 28.77 21.83 -0.04
CA PHE A 38 28.98 23.27 0.11
C PHE A 38 29.80 23.57 1.35
N TYR A 39 29.39 23.04 2.51
CA TYR A 39 30.08 23.32 3.77
C TYR A 39 31.49 22.75 3.79
N LYS A 40 31.67 21.50 3.30
CA LYS A 40 32.97 20.86 3.23
C LYS A 40 33.94 21.63 2.34
N LYS A 41 33.50 22.07 1.15
CA LYS A 41 34.32 22.86 0.23
C LYS A 41 34.78 24.17 0.87
N ASN A 42 33.85 24.92 1.48
CA ASN A 42 34.21 26.21 2.10
C ASN A 42 35.16 26.04 3.29
N VAL A 43 35.01 24.97 4.08
CA VAL A 43 35.96 24.65 5.16
C VAL A 43 37.36 24.36 4.59
N ASP A 44 37.45 23.58 3.52
CA ASP A 44 38.73 23.28 2.87
C ASP A 44 39.37 24.55 2.27
N ASP A 45 38.57 25.44 1.68
CA ASP A 45 39.05 26.73 1.17
C ASP A 45 39.54 27.65 2.31
N LEU A 46 38.83 27.71 3.45
CA LEU A 46 39.29 28.45 4.64
C LEU A 46 40.60 27.90 5.20
N ARG A 47 40.75 26.57 5.27
CA ARG A 47 42.02 25.90 5.67
C ARG A 47 43.15 26.26 4.72
N ARG A 48 42.87 26.29 3.41
CA ARG A 48 43.84 26.69 2.40
C ARG A 48 44.29 28.14 2.60
N CYS A 49 43.37 29.08 2.81
CA CYS A 49 43.72 30.48 3.08
C CYS A 49 44.63 30.61 4.32
N ILE A 50 44.33 29.89 5.41
CA ILE A 50 45.17 29.87 6.61
C ILE A 50 46.59 29.37 6.29
N LYS A 51 46.71 28.28 5.54
CA LYS A 51 48.01 27.71 5.17
C LYS A 51 48.83 28.65 4.27
N MET A 52 48.18 29.36 3.35
CA MET A 52 48.82 30.39 2.53
C MET A 52 49.32 31.55 3.39
N MET A 53 48.47 32.07 4.28
CA MET A 53 48.83 33.11 5.24
C MET A 53 50.03 32.70 6.13
N GLU A 54 50.09 31.45 6.59
CA GLU A 54 51.23 30.92 7.34
C GLU A 54 52.53 30.92 6.53
N THR A 55 52.43 30.51 5.27
CA THR A 55 53.57 30.47 4.34
C THR A 55 54.09 31.88 4.11
N GLU A 56 53.21 32.84 3.84
CA GLU A 56 53.57 34.25 3.64
C GLU A 56 54.15 34.88 4.90
N ALA A 57 53.54 34.66 6.06
CA ALA A 57 54.07 35.13 7.33
C ALA A 57 55.48 34.59 7.61
N SER A 58 55.76 33.34 7.21
CA SER A 58 57.08 32.72 7.39
C SER A 58 58.19 33.38 6.57
N MET A 59 57.84 34.03 5.45
CA MET A 59 58.76 34.74 4.56
C MET A 59 59.02 36.20 4.97
N THR A 60 58.34 36.69 6.01
CA THR A 60 58.52 38.06 6.53
C THR A 60 59.55 38.15 7.66
N SER A 61 60.03 39.35 7.94
CA SER A 61 60.91 39.64 9.08
C SER A 61 60.31 39.21 10.43
N ASN A 62 61.17 38.87 11.40
CA ASN A 62 60.77 38.29 12.69
C ASN A 62 59.71 39.10 13.47
N ASN A 63 59.76 40.43 13.42
CA ASN A 63 58.77 41.28 14.09
C ASN A 63 57.40 41.20 13.41
N THR A 64 57.37 41.31 12.08
CA THR A 64 56.16 41.19 11.26
C THR A 64 55.56 39.80 11.36
N LYS A 65 56.39 38.76 11.29
CA LYS A 65 56.00 37.36 11.45
C LYS A 65 55.25 37.10 12.76
N LYS A 66 55.73 37.62 13.89
CA LYS A 66 55.04 37.48 15.19
C LYS A 66 53.64 38.10 15.17
N ILE A 67 53.49 39.27 14.54
CA ILE A 67 52.20 39.97 14.42
C ILE A 67 51.24 39.16 13.54
N LEU A 68 51.71 38.69 12.37
CA LEU A 68 50.91 37.89 11.44
C LEU A 68 50.53 36.53 12.03
N GLN A 69 51.43 35.87 12.76
CA GLN A 69 51.14 34.62 13.47
C GLN A 69 50.03 34.77 14.52
N ASN A 70 49.99 35.88 15.25
CA ASN A 70 48.90 36.15 16.18
C ASN A 70 47.55 36.29 15.47
N LYS A 71 47.51 36.95 14.29
CA LYS A 71 46.30 37.02 13.47
C LYS A 71 45.88 35.64 12.94
N ILE A 72 46.82 34.87 12.41
CA ILE A 72 46.58 33.50 11.94
C ILE A 72 45.98 32.64 13.07
N LEU A 73 46.51 32.76 14.29
CA LEU A 73 45.97 32.03 15.43
C LEU A 73 44.51 32.38 15.72
N GLN A 74 44.12 33.65 15.56
CA GLN A 74 42.72 34.05 15.67
C GLN A 74 41.86 33.44 14.56
N TYR A 75 42.36 33.42 13.32
CA TYR A 75 41.64 32.81 12.20
C TYR A 75 41.48 31.29 12.33
N LYS A 76 42.49 30.59 12.86
CA LYS A 76 42.37 29.16 13.20
C LYS A 76 41.27 28.92 14.22
N LYS A 77 41.26 29.67 15.32
CA LYS A 77 40.19 29.56 16.33
C LYS A 77 38.80 29.84 15.74
N GLN A 78 38.69 30.82 14.84
CA GLN A 78 37.42 31.11 14.17
C GLN A 78 36.99 29.96 13.25
N LEU A 79 37.93 29.34 12.54
CA LEU A 79 37.66 28.18 11.71
C LEU A 79 37.22 26.99 12.56
N ASP A 80 37.90 26.70 13.67
CA ASP A 80 37.56 25.58 14.56
C ASP A 80 36.10 25.69 15.06
N VAL A 81 35.70 26.87 15.53
CA VAL A 81 34.32 27.16 15.97
C VAL A 81 33.32 26.97 14.83
N LEU A 82 33.69 27.38 13.62
CA LEU A 82 32.81 27.34 12.46
C LEU A 82 32.65 25.90 11.93
N GLU A 83 33.72 25.11 11.96
CA GLU A 83 33.69 23.67 11.66
C GLU A 83 32.84 22.88 12.67
N GLU A 84 33.00 23.16 13.96
CA GLU A 84 32.20 22.53 15.02
C GLU A 84 30.71 22.79 14.80
N TYR A 85 30.34 24.04 14.55
CA TYR A 85 28.95 24.44 14.30
C TYR A 85 28.36 23.81 13.03
N ILE A 86 29.15 23.73 11.94
CA ILE A 86 28.74 23.01 10.73
C ILE A 86 28.47 21.54 11.05
N ASN A 87 29.40 20.86 11.73
CA ASN A 87 29.27 19.43 12.02
C ASN A 87 28.02 19.13 12.87
N GLU A 88 27.72 19.96 13.86
CA GLU A 88 26.48 19.84 14.63
C GLU A 88 25.23 19.96 13.76
N LEU A 89 25.22 20.91 12.82
CA LEU A 89 24.10 21.09 11.89
C LEU A 89 23.94 19.91 10.94
N LEU A 90 25.03 19.39 10.37
CA LEU A 90 24.98 18.23 9.48
C LEU A 90 24.48 16.98 10.22
N ILE A 91 24.88 16.79 11.48
CA ILE A 91 24.36 15.71 12.33
C ILE A 91 22.86 15.90 12.59
N LYS A 92 22.39 17.12 12.88
CA LYS A 92 20.96 17.41 13.06
C LYS A 92 20.16 17.17 11.77
N GLN A 93 20.70 17.52 10.61
CA GLN A 93 20.07 17.23 9.31
C GLN A 93 19.95 15.74 9.08
N LYS A 94 21.05 14.97 9.21
CA LYS A 94 21.02 13.50 9.08
C LYS A 94 19.98 12.83 9.98
N LYS A 95 19.87 13.29 11.24
CA LYS A 95 18.84 12.79 12.15
C LYS A 95 17.43 13.10 11.62
N THR A 96 17.20 14.33 11.17
CA THR A 96 15.90 14.75 10.60
C THR A 96 15.54 13.97 9.34
N ASP A 97 16.50 13.72 8.45
CA ASP A 97 16.28 13.00 7.20
C ASP A 97 15.99 11.51 7.45
N ASN A 98 16.69 10.89 8.40
CA ASN A 98 16.38 9.53 8.85
C ASN A 98 14.97 9.44 9.46
N LEU A 99 14.57 10.45 10.26
CA LEU A 99 13.22 10.54 10.83
C LEU A 99 12.14 10.71 9.75
N LYS A 100 12.41 11.48 8.69
CA LYS A 100 11.51 11.57 7.54
C LYS A 100 11.42 10.25 6.79
N GLY A 101 12.54 9.55 6.59
CA GLY A 101 12.56 8.21 5.99
C GLY A 101 11.65 7.23 6.74
N ASP A 102 11.76 7.19 8.07
CA ASP A 102 10.92 6.35 8.92
C ASP A 102 9.43 6.75 8.90
N LEU A 103 9.12 8.05 8.74
CA LEU A 103 7.74 8.55 8.61
C LEU A 103 7.13 8.19 7.25
N PHE A 104 7.89 8.33 6.16
CA PHE A 104 7.41 7.97 4.81
C PHE A 104 7.20 6.46 4.66
N GLU A 105 8.05 5.62 5.26
CA GLU A 105 7.82 4.17 5.28
C GLU A 105 6.56 3.80 6.07
N ASN A 106 6.30 4.46 7.22
CA ASN A 106 5.09 4.21 7.99
C ASN A 106 3.82 4.70 7.28
N ASP A 107 3.83 5.84 6.60
CA ASP A 107 2.67 6.34 5.85
C ASP A 107 2.33 5.43 4.66
N LEU A 108 3.34 4.89 3.96
CA LEU A 108 3.17 3.88 2.90
C LEU A 108 2.56 2.58 3.44
N ILE A 109 3.02 2.12 4.61
CA ILE A 109 2.48 0.93 5.28
C ILE A 109 1.03 1.16 5.72
N ILE A 110 0.69 2.34 6.24
CA ILE A 110 -0.69 2.68 6.64
C ILE A 110 -1.61 2.72 5.41
N GLU A 111 -1.19 3.33 4.31
CA GLU A 111 -1.97 3.35 3.06
C GLU A 111 -2.19 1.94 2.49
N GLU A 112 -1.19 1.06 2.60
CA GLU A 112 -1.31 -0.34 2.18
C GLU A 112 -2.24 -1.16 3.09
N ILE A 113 -2.23 -0.89 4.42
CA ILE A 113 -3.17 -1.50 5.38
C ILE A 113 -4.61 -1.04 5.11
N ASP A 114 -4.83 0.24 4.83
CA ASP A 114 -6.16 0.76 4.51
C ASP A 114 -6.71 0.13 3.23
N ARG A 115 -5.86 0.02 2.20
CA ARG A 115 -6.23 -0.66 0.95
C ARG A 115 -6.56 -2.14 1.16
N LEU A 116 -5.74 -2.86 1.93
CA LEU A 116 -5.99 -4.28 2.25
C LEU A 116 -7.28 -4.46 3.06
N THR A 117 -7.59 -3.53 3.96
CA THR A 117 -8.83 -3.54 4.74
C THR A 117 -10.04 -3.34 3.82
N GLN A 118 -9.97 -2.38 2.90
CA GLN A 118 -11.04 -2.11 1.93
C GLN A 118 -11.27 -3.30 0.97
N ASP A 119 -10.20 -3.92 0.47
CA ASP A 119 -10.30 -5.13 -0.36
C ASP A 119 -10.92 -6.30 0.42
N THR A 120 -10.58 -6.44 1.71
CA THR A 120 -11.14 -7.49 2.58
C THR A 120 -12.62 -7.27 2.85
N GLU A 121 -13.05 -6.03 3.11
CA GLU A 121 -14.46 -5.66 3.27
C GLU A 121 -15.25 -5.96 1.99
N GLN A 122 -14.69 -5.66 0.83
CA GLN A 122 -15.33 -5.95 -0.44
C GLN A 122 -15.44 -7.46 -0.71
N ILE A 123 -14.41 -8.23 -0.34
CA ILE A 123 -14.48 -9.70 -0.39
C ILE A 123 -15.58 -10.21 0.54
N ALA A 124 -15.67 -9.70 1.76
CA ALA A 124 -16.71 -10.10 2.71
C ALA A 124 -18.12 -9.83 2.17
N LEU A 125 -18.35 -8.64 1.61
CA LEU A 125 -19.63 -8.28 0.97
C LEU A 125 -19.96 -9.19 -0.22
N ASN A 126 -18.97 -9.50 -1.06
CA ASN A 126 -19.15 -10.39 -2.21
C ASN A 126 -19.47 -11.83 -1.80
N VAL A 127 -18.83 -12.33 -0.73
CA VAL A 127 -19.10 -13.66 -0.18
C VAL A 127 -20.52 -13.71 0.39
N ASP A 128 -20.92 -12.72 1.17
CA ASP A 128 -22.26 -12.66 1.75
C ASP A 128 -23.35 -12.60 0.67
N GLN A 129 -23.15 -11.79 -0.37
CA GLN A 129 -24.06 -11.74 -1.53
C GLN A 129 -24.14 -13.09 -2.26
N LYS A 130 -23.01 -13.76 -2.50
CA LYS A 130 -23.01 -15.08 -3.14
C LYS A 130 -23.67 -16.14 -2.28
N MET A 131 -23.47 -16.11 -0.97
CA MET A 131 -24.15 -17.01 -0.03
C MET A 131 -25.65 -16.78 -0.02
N ASN A 132 -26.10 -15.52 -0.01
CA ASN A 132 -27.52 -15.15 -0.06
C ASN A 132 -28.20 -15.56 -1.38
N LEU A 133 -27.50 -15.41 -2.52
CA LEU A 133 -27.97 -15.93 -3.80
C LEU A 133 -28.05 -17.47 -3.78
N GLY A 134 -27.06 -18.13 -3.18
CA GLY A 134 -27.04 -19.58 -2.99
C GLY A 134 -28.22 -20.10 -2.16
N THR A 135 -28.52 -19.48 -1.03
CA THR A 135 -29.66 -19.84 -0.17
C THR A 135 -31.01 -19.62 -0.86
N HIS A 136 -31.18 -18.54 -1.63
CA HIS A 136 -32.39 -18.33 -2.44
C HIS A 136 -32.57 -19.41 -3.50
N SER A 137 -31.51 -19.80 -4.20
CA SER A 137 -31.56 -20.89 -5.19
C SER A 137 -31.95 -22.23 -4.56
N LEU A 138 -31.43 -22.51 -3.36
CA LEU A 138 -31.76 -23.70 -2.58
C LEU A 138 -33.23 -23.71 -2.13
N GLN A 139 -33.76 -22.57 -1.69
CA GLN A 139 -35.18 -22.44 -1.35
C GLN A 139 -36.08 -22.68 -2.56
N GLN A 140 -35.77 -22.08 -3.71
CA GLN A 140 -36.51 -22.33 -4.96
C GLN A 140 -36.48 -23.80 -5.37
N SER A 141 -35.33 -24.47 -5.22
CA SER A 141 -35.22 -25.91 -5.49
C SER A 141 -36.09 -26.75 -4.55
N LYS A 142 -36.18 -26.39 -3.26
CA LYS A 142 -37.10 -27.04 -2.31
C LYS A 142 -38.56 -26.88 -2.72
N PHE A 143 -38.98 -25.70 -3.18
CA PHE A 143 -40.34 -25.47 -3.68
C PHE A 143 -40.64 -26.29 -4.94
N LYS A 144 -39.72 -26.32 -5.92
CA LYS A 144 -39.87 -27.16 -7.12
C LYS A 144 -40.00 -28.65 -6.78
N LYS A 145 -39.23 -29.13 -5.79
CA LYS A 145 -39.33 -30.52 -5.32
C LYS A 145 -40.69 -30.82 -4.67
N GLN A 146 -41.24 -29.87 -3.90
CA GLN A 146 -42.59 -30.01 -3.32
C GLN A 146 -43.67 -30.04 -4.41
N ASP A 147 -43.57 -29.16 -5.41
CA ASP A 147 -44.52 -29.12 -6.52
C ASP A 147 -44.49 -30.42 -7.33
N LEU A 148 -43.30 -30.93 -7.66
CA LEU A 148 -43.13 -32.23 -8.32
C LEU A 148 -43.76 -33.37 -7.50
N MET A 149 -43.53 -33.39 -6.19
CA MET A 149 -44.11 -34.41 -5.30
C MET A 149 -45.64 -34.30 -5.24
N SER A 150 -46.19 -33.07 -5.27
CA SER A 150 -47.64 -32.86 -5.31
C SER A 150 -48.25 -33.33 -6.63
N ASN A 151 -47.57 -33.09 -7.75
CA ASN A 151 -48.00 -33.53 -9.09
C ASN A 151 -47.91 -35.05 -9.25
N LEU A 152 -46.85 -35.68 -8.72
CA LEU A 152 -46.75 -37.15 -8.67
C LEU A 152 -47.92 -37.76 -7.88
N LYS A 153 -48.24 -37.23 -6.69
CA LYS A 153 -49.40 -37.69 -5.91
C LYS A 153 -50.72 -37.56 -6.67
N LYS A 154 -50.93 -36.44 -7.39
CA LYS A 154 -52.12 -36.26 -8.23
C LYS A 154 -52.18 -37.27 -9.38
N SER A 155 -51.03 -37.55 -10.00
CA SER A 155 -50.92 -38.57 -11.05
C SER A 155 -51.23 -39.97 -10.53
N ASP A 156 -50.72 -40.34 -9.34
CA ASP A 156 -50.99 -41.63 -8.72
C ASP A 156 -52.49 -41.81 -8.43
N VAL A 157 -53.15 -40.76 -7.93
CA VAL A 157 -54.61 -40.78 -7.71
C VAL A 157 -55.37 -40.94 -9.03
N ALA A 158 -54.95 -40.25 -10.10
CA ALA A 158 -55.56 -40.41 -11.42
C ALA A 158 -55.38 -41.83 -11.98
N ILE A 159 -54.21 -42.43 -11.80
CA ILE A 159 -53.94 -43.82 -12.20
C ILE A 159 -54.81 -44.80 -11.40
N GLN A 160 -54.95 -44.59 -10.09
CA GLN A 160 -55.83 -45.42 -9.25
C GLN A 160 -57.29 -45.34 -9.71
N LEU A 161 -57.79 -44.14 -10.00
CA LEU A 161 -59.15 -43.94 -10.52
C LEU A 161 -59.33 -44.60 -11.90
N MET A 162 -58.34 -44.51 -12.78
CA MET A 162 -58.37 -45.16 -14.09
C MET A 162 -58.38 -46.69 -13.96
N ASN A 163 -57.56 -47.25 -13.08
CA ASN A 163 -57.54 -48.69 -12.81
C ASN A 163 -58.85 -49.18 -12.19
N PHE A 164 -59.46 -48.39 -11.32
CA PHE A 164 -60.78 -48.69 -10.77
C PHE A 164 -61.84 -48.69 -11.87
N LYS A 165 -61.85 -47.66 -12.73
CA LYS A 165 -62.77 -47.58 -13.87
C LYS A 165 -62.61 -48.77 -14.82
N ILE A 166 -61.39 -49.14 -15.19
CA ILE A 166 -61.11 -50.31 -16.02
C ILE A 166 -61.61 -51.60 -15.36
N SER A 167 -61.46 -51.72 -14.04
CA SER A 167 -61.95 -52.89 -13.31
C SER A 167 -63.48 -52.96 -13.29
N CYS A 168 -64.16 -51.83 -13.09
CA CYS A 168 -65.61 -51.73 -13.20
C CYS A 168 -66.11 -52.06 -14.61
N ASP A 169 -65.45 -51.54 -15.65
CA ASP A 169 -65.81 -51.82 -17.05
C ASP A 169 -65.61 -53.31 -17.40
N LYS A 170 -64.57 -53.95 -16.87
CA LYS A 170 -64.39 -55.41 -17.01
C LYS A 170 -65.49 -56.19 -16.28
N ALA A 171 -65.86 -55.77 -15.07
CA ALA A 171 -66.93 -56.41 -14.31
C ALA A 171 -68.30 -56.26 -14.99
N SER A 172 -68.60 -55.09 -15.54
CA SER A 172 -69.85 -54.85 -16.27
C SER A 172 -69.92 -55.68 -17.56
N LEU A 173 -68.82 -55.79 -18.31
CA LEU A 173 -68.73 -56.70 -19.46
C LEU A 173 -68.97 -58.16 -19.07
N PHE A 174 -68.42 -58.62 -17.94
CA PHE A 174 -68.64 -59.97 -17.46
C PHE A 174 -70.12 -60.24 -17.13
N ILE A 175 -70.80 -59.27 -16.52
CA ILE A 175 -72.24 -59.35 -16.25
C ILE A 175 -73.04 -59.43 -17.56
N ILE A 176 -72.70 -58.63 -18.58
CA ILE A 176 -73.35 -58.66 -19.89
C ILE A 176 -73.19 -60.04 -20.55
N ILE A 177 -71.97 -60.59 -20.52
CA ILE A 177 -71.69 -61.93 -21.07
C ILE A 177 -72.51 -63.01 -20.35
N LEU A 178 -72.60 -62.95 -19.01
CA LEU A 178 -73.43 -63.87 -18.23
C LEU A 178 -74.91 -63.78 -18.61
N LEU A 179 -75.45 -62.57 -18.76
CA LEU A 179 -76.84 -62.37 -19.18
C LEU A 179 -77.11 -62.93 -20.58
N LEU A 180 -76.21 -62.71 -21.53
CA LEU A 180 -76.31 -63.30 -22.88
C LEU A 180 -76.29 -64.83 -22.83
N GLY A 181 -75.41 -65.43 -22.02
CA GLY A 181 -75.38 -66.89 -21.82
C GLY A 181 -76.68 -67.45 -21.24
N ILE A 182 -77.32 -66.75 -20.30
CA ILE A 182 -78.62 -67.14 -19.76
C ILE A 182 -79.70 -67.09 -20.85
N ILE A 183 -79.70 -66.04 -21.69
CA ILE A 183 -80.63 -65.91 -22.81
C ILE A 183 -80.44 -67.06 -23.80
N ASP A 184 -79.20 -67.39 -24.17
CA ASP A 184 -78.91 -68.51 -25.07
C ASP A 184 -79.40 -69.85 -24.51
N ILE A 185 -79.15 -70.12 -23.22
CA ILE A 185 -79.67 -71.31 -22.53
C ILE A 185 -81.21 -71.32 -22.57
N PHE A 186 -81.86 -70.18 -22.33
CA PHE A 186 -83.33 -70.08 -22.35
C PHE A 186 -83.91 -70.32 -23.75
N VAL A 187 -83.26 -69.80 -24.80
CA VAL A 187 -83.65 -70.03 -26.20
C VAL A 187 -83.49 -71.50 -26.58
N ILE A 188 -82.37 -72.13 -26.20
CA ILE A 188 -82.15 -73.57 -26.40
C ILE A 188 -83.20 -74.38 -25.64
N TYR A 189 -83.43 -74.08 -24.37
CA TYR A 189 -84.42 -74.77 -23.54
C TYR A 189 -85.82 -74.69 -24.16
N LYS A 190 -86.25 -73.51 -24.62
CA LYS A 190 -87.54 -73.32 -25.31
C LYS A 190 -87.62 -74.08 -26.65
N LYS A 191 -86.50 -74.33 -27.32
CA LYS A 191 -86.47 -75.05 -28.60
C LYS A 191 -86.54 -76.57 -28.44
N TYR A 192 -86.08 -77.10 -27.31
CA TYR A 192 -86.05 -78.54 -27.02
C TYR A 192 -87.18 -79.02 -26.09
N LEU A 193 -88.00 -78.10 -25.58
CA LEU A 193 -89.26 -78.37 -24.88
C LEU A 193 -90.45 -78.27 -25.85
#